data_AF-A0AAD4TAZ4-F1
#
_entry.id   AF-A0AAD4TAZ4-F1
#
_cell.length_a   1.000
_cell.length_b   1.000
_cell.length_c   1.000
_cell.angle_alpha   90.00
_cell.angle_beta   90.00
_cell.angle_gamma   90.00
#
_symmetry.space_group_name_H-M   'P 1'
#
loop_
_entity.id
_entity.type
_entity.pdbx_description
1 polymer ?
#
loop_
_entity_poly.entity_id
_entity_poly.type
_entity_poly.pdbx_seq_one_letter_code
_entity_poly.pdbx_strand_id
1 'polypeptide(L)'
;KRKISLKVLLVIVIPSVIIVLSIIIILYFCIKRRKKVLERKIEVISFFLIYLSIYLYKKIQSVDSLHIKFTTISTATCNFSDANKLGRGGFGIVYK
;
A
#
# COMPACT_ATOMS: atom_id res chain seq x y z
N LYS A 1 -7.73 -9.03 -69.17
CA LYS A 1 -8.11 -9.22 -67.75
C LYS A 1 -7.69 -10.61 -67.30
N ARG A 2 -6.63 -10.76 -66.49
CA ARG A 2 -6.23 -12.06 -65.93
C ARG A 2 -7.27 -12.48 -64.87
N LYS A 3 -8.02 -13.55 -65.12
CA LYS A 3 -8.94 -14.12 -64.14
C LYS A 3 -8.10 -14.96 -63.16
N ILE A 4 -8.02 -14.51 -61.91
CA ILE A 4 -7.41 -15.31 -60.83
C ILE A 4 -8.34 -16.51 -60.60
N SER A 5 -7.77 -17.72 -60.57
CA SER A 5 -8.58 -18.92 -60.33
C SER A 5 -9.07 -18.95 -58.88
N LEU A 6 -10.30 -19.41 -58.67
CA LEU A 6 -10.88 -19.55 -57.32
C LEU A 6 -10.00 -20.40 -56.38
N LYS A 7 -9.28 -21.38 -56.95
CA LYS A 7 -8.32 -22.22 -56.21
C LYS A 7 -7.16 -21.39 -55.64
N VAL A 8 -6.60 -20.48 -56.44
CA VAL A 8 -5.51 -19.59 -55.99
C VAL A 8 -5.99 -18.63 -54.91
N LEU A 9 -7.23 -18.13 -55.02
CA LEU A 9 -7.82 -17.26 -54.00
C LEU A 9 -7.99 -18.00 -52.65
N LEU A 10 -8.55 -19.22 -52.67
CA LEU A 10 -8.77 -20.00 -51.45
C LEU A 10 -7.46 -20.35 -50.73
N VAL A 11 -6.41 -20.70 -51.48
CA VAL A 11 -5.10 -21.04 -50.91
C VAL A 11 -4.45 -19.86 -50.19
N ILE A 12 -4.75 -18.62 -50.58
CA ILE A 12 -4.18 -17.41 -49.94
C ILE A 12 -5.06 -16.93 -48.78
N VAL A 13 -6.38 -16.96 -48.95
CA VAL A 13 -7.34 -16.41 -47.98
C VAL A 13 -7.41 -17.26 -46.71
N ILE A 14 -7.38 -18.58 -46.81
CA ILE A 14 -7.48 -19.46 -45.64
C ILE A 14 -6.30 -19.26 -44.66
N PRO A 15 -5.01 -19.33 -45.08
CA PRO A 15 -3.91 -19.12 -44.16
C PRO A 15 -3.83 -17.68 -43.66
N SER A 16 -4.24 -16.67 -44.44
CA SER A 16 -4.25 -15.29 -43.94
C SER A 16 -5.23 -15.11 -42.79
N VAL A 17 -6.43 -15.71 -42.87
CA VAL A 17 -7.41 -15.69 -41.78
C VAL A 17 -6.87 -16.40 -40.54
N ILE A 18 -6.22 -17.56 -40.71
CA ILE A 18 -5.62 -18.31 -39.59
C ILE A 18 -4.53 -17.48 -38.91
N ILE A 19 -3.66 -16.82 -39.67
CA ILE A 19 -2.60 -15.97 -39.12
C ILE A 19 -3.21 -14.80 -38.33
N VAL A 20 -4.22 -14.12 -38.88
CA VAL A 20 -4.91 -13.01 -38.19
C VAL A 20 -5.55 -13.49 -36.88
N LEU A 21 -6.26 -14.62 -36.89
CA LEU A 21 -6.84 -15.19 -35.68
C LEU A 21 -5.76 -15.57 -34.65
N SER A 22 -4.66 -16.16 -35.10
CA SER A 22 -3.54 -16.54 -34.25
C SER A 22 -2.93 -15.32 -33.56
N ILE A 23 -2.72 -14.22 -34.30
CA ILE A 23 -2.21 -12.96 -33.76
C ILE A 23 -3.17 -12.39 -32.70
N ILE A 24 -4.48 -12.38 -32.97
CA ILE A 24 -5.49 -11.90 -32.01
C ILE A 24 -5.44 -12.70 -30.71
N ILE A 25 -5.37 -14.04 -30.81
CA ILE A 25 -5.28 -14.93 -29.64
C ILE A 25 -4.00 -14.66 -28.84
N ILE A 26 -2.86 -14.51 -29.52
CA ILE A 26 -1.57 -14.19 -28.88
C ILE A 26 -1.66 -12.83 -28.16
N LEU A 27 -2.20 -11.79 -28.81
CA LEU A 27 -2.36 -10.47 -28.21
C LEU A 27 -3.26 -10.51 -26.98
N TYR A 28 -4.42 -11.19 -27.08
CA TYR A 28 -5.32 -11.40 -25.94
C TYR A 28 -4.60 -12.06 -24.77
N PHE A 29 -3.86 -13.14 -25.03
CA PHE A 29 -3.13 -13.86 -24.00
C PHE A 29 -1.98 -13.04 -23.39
N CYS A 30 -1.26 -12.27 -24.21
CA CYS A 30 -0.21 -11.35 -23.77
C CYS A 30 -0.76 -10.26 -22.84
N ILE A 31 -1.88 -9.63 -23.21
CA ILE A 31 -2.54 -8.61 -22.39
C ILE A 31 -3.03 -9.22 -21.07
N LYS A 32 -3.68 -10.40 -21.12
CA LYS A 32 -4.16 -11.11 -19.94
C LYS A 32 -3.01 -11.48 -18.99
N ARG A 33 -1.88 -11.96 -19.53
CA ARG A 33 -0.67 -12.25 -18.74
C ARG A 33 -0.10 -10.99 -18.08
N ARG A 34 -0.02 -9.88 -18.80
CA ARG A 34 0.45 -8.59 -18.24
C ARG A 34 -0.45 -8.10 -17.11
N LYS A 35 -1.77 -8.17 -17.28
CA LYS A 35 -2.74 -7.77 -16.25
C LYS A 35 -2.57 -8.58 -14.96
N LYS A 36 -2.41 -9.91 -15.06
CA LYS A 36 -2.16 -10.80 -13.92
C LYS A 36 -0.86 -10.51 -13.15
N VAL A 37 0.16 -9.92 -13.79
CA VAL A 37 1.41 -9.53 -13.11
C VAL A 37 1.21 -8.23 -12.33
N LEU A 38 0.47 -7.27 -12.90
CA LEU A 38 0.17 -6.00 -12.22
C LEU A 38 -0.76 -6.20 -11.01
N GLU A 39 -1.80 -7.02 -11.15
CA GLU A 39 -2.73 -7.32 -10.06
C GLU A 39 -2.02 -7.96 -8.86
N ARG A 40 -1.11 -8.90 -9.09
CA ARG A 40 -0.30 -9.51 -8.02
C ARG A 40 0.62 -8.49 -7.32
N LYS A 41 1.21 -7.54 -8.06
CA LYS A 41 2.03 -6.49 -7.46
C LYS A 41 1.18 -5.55 -6.58
N ILE A 42 -0.01 -5.18 -7.05
CA ILE A 42 -0.94 -4.33 -6.30
C ILE A 42 -1.37 -5.04 -5.01
N GLU A 43 -1.68 -6.33 -5.05
CA GLU A 43 -2.08 -7.09 -3.87
C GLU A 43 -0.98 -7.12 -2.79
N VAL A 44 0.28 -7.36 -3.19
CA VAL A 44 1.43 -7.34 -2.27
C VAL A 44 1.65 -5.95 -1.66
N ILE A 45 1.55 -4.89 -2.47
CA ILE A 45 1.69 -3.52 -1.99
C ILE A 45 0.56 -3.17 -1.02
N SER A 46 -0.68 -3.51 -1.35
CA SER A 46 -1.85 -3.31 -0.49
C SER A 46 -1.67 -4.01 0.85
N PHE A 47 -1.23 -5.27 0.84
CA PHE A 47 -0.94 -6.02 2.06
C PHE A 47 0.14 -5.35 2.91
N PHE A 48 1.25 -4.90 2.29
CA PHE A 48 2.31 -4.19 2.99
C PHE A 48 1.84 -2.87 3.61
N LEU A 49 1.04 -2.08 2.89
CA LEU A 49 0.50 -0.81 3.38
C LEU A 49 -0.45 -1.02 4.57
N ILE A 50 -1.28 -2.07 4.53
CA ILE A 50 -2.16 -2.44 5.65
C ILE A 50 -1.34 -2.86 6.87
N TYR A 51 -0.29 -3.68 6.68
CA TYR A 51 0.59 -4.08 7.78
C TYR A 51 1.27 -2.86 8.43
N LEU A 52 1.78 -1.94 7.60
CA LEU A 52 2.46 -0.74 8.07
C LEU A 52 1.53 0.20 8.84
N SER A 53 0.27 0.38 8.37
CA SER A 53 -0.70 1.23 9.05
C SER A 53 -1.09 0.67 10.43
N ILE A 54 -1.28 -0.65 10.54
CA ILE A 54 -1.54 -1.33 11.82
C ILE A 54 -0.34 -1.19 12.77
N TYR A 55 0.87 -1.40 12.26
CA TYR A 55 2.09 -1.25 13.06
C TYR A 55 2.25 0.18 13.60
N LEU A 56 2.02 1.18 12.74
CA LEU A 56 2.09 2.59 13.14
C LEU A 56 1.01 2.94 14.16
N TYR A 57 -0.23 2.50 13.96
CA TYR A 57 -1.32 2.73 14.91
C TYR A 57 -0.99 2.14 16.28
N LYS A 58 -0.52 0.88 16.31
CA LYS A 58 -0.11 0.22 17.57
C LYS A 58 1.06 0.95 18.24
N LYS A 59 2.03 1.42 17.45
CA LYS A 59 3.16 2.20 17.96
C LYS A 59 2.69 3.53 18.55
N ILE A 60 1.81 4.26 17.86
CA ILE A 60 1.25 5.52 18.36
C ILE A 60 0.44 5.27 19.64
N GLN A 61 -0.43 4.27 19.67
CA GLN A 61 -1.20 3.91 20.86
C GLN A 61 -0.28 3.55 22.05
N SER A 62 0.84 2.87 21.79
CA SER A 62 1.83 2.60 22.83
C SER A 62 2.56 3.87 23.32
N VAL A 63 2.79 4.85 22.45
CA VAL A 63 3.34 6.16 22.83
C VAL A 63 2.30 7.00 23.58
N ASP A 64 1.04 6.97 23.16
CA ASP A 64 -0.07 7.61 23.88
C ASP A 64 -0.30 6.99 25.26
N SER A 65 0.03 5.71 25.46
CA SER A 65 0.05 5.10 26.80
C SER A 65 1.18 5.62 27.69
N LEU A 66 2.24 6.18 27.08
CA LEU A 66 3.32 6.90 27.77
C LEU A 66 3.00 8.40 27.96
N HIS A 67 1.84 8.89 27.49
CA HIS A 67 1.41 10.26 27.74
C HIS A 67 0.77 10.34 29.13
N ILE A 68 1.54 10.82 30.10
CA ILE A 68 0.99 11.21 31.40
C ILE A 68 0.14 12.47 31.16
N LYS A 69 -1.18 12.38 31.37
CA LYS A 69 -2.08 13.53 31.23
C LYS A 69 -1.61 14.66 32.13
N PHE A 70 -1.61 15.89 31.61
CA PHE A 70 -1.26 17.07 32.41
C PHE A 70 -2.09 17.18 33.69
N THR A 71 -3.38 16.80 33.63
CA THR A 71 -4.24 16.73 34.81
C THR A 71 -3.70 15.76 35.87
N THR A 72 -3.20 14.59 35.47
CA THR A 72 -2.57 13.63 36.39
C THR A 72 -1.31 14.22 37.03
N ILE A 73 -0.47 14.91 36.26
CA ILE A 73 0.73 15.59 36.79
C ILE A 73 0.33 16.69 37.76
N SER A 74 -0.62 17.55 37.38
CA SER A 74 -1.13 18.64 38.21
C SER A 74 -1.77 18.11 39.49
N THR A 75 -2.54 17.03 39.44
CA THR A 75 -3.12 16.42 40.63
C THR A 75 -2.05 15.81 41.53
N ALA A 76 -1.08 15.08 40.96
CA ALA A 76 0.02 14.49 41.72
C ALA A 76 0.86 15.55 42.45
N THR A 77 1.14 16.69 41.80
CA THR A 77 1.90 17.80 42.38
C THR A 77 1.04 18.77 43.19
N CYS A 78 -0.25 18.51 43.39
CA CYS A 78 -1.22 19.46 43.97
C CYS A 78 -1.15 20.85 43.34
N ASN A 79 -1.32 20.91 42.02
CA ASN A 79 -1.22 22.10 41.17
C ASN A 79 0.11 22.84 41.34
N PHE A 80 1.21 22.08 41.42
CA PHE A 80 2.56 22.64 41.59
C PHE A 80 2.71 23.51 42.84
N SER A 81 2.00 23.15 43.92
CA SER A 81 2.08 23.83 45.21
C SER A 81 3.49 23.73 45.81
N ASP A 82 3.96 24.81 46.45
CA ASP A 82 5.23 24.81 47.15
C ASP A 82 5.31 23.77 48.27
N ALA A 83 4.18 23.33 48.82
CA ALA A 83 4.13 22.25 49.82
C ALA A 83 4.61 20.88 49.27
N ASN A 84 4.58 20.70 47.94
CA ASN A 84 5.06 19.51 47.26
C ASN A 84 6.41 19.73 46.57
N LYS A 85 7.04 20.89 46.75
CA LYS A 85 8.37 21.17 46.21
C LYS A 85 9.44 20.45 47.02
N LEU A 86 10.20 19.60 46.36
CA LEU A 86 11.34 18.90 46.93
C LEU A 86 12.61 19.76 46.93
N GLY A 87 12.75 20.65 45.95
CA GLY A 87 13.90 21.55 45.87
C GLY A 87 14.05 22.24 44.52
N ARG A 88 15.06 23.10 44.41
CA ARG A 88 15.46 23.74 43.15
C ARG A 88 16.97 23.66 42.99
N GLY A 89 17.45 23.22 41.82
CA GLY A 89 18.87 23.12 41.50
C GLY A 89 19.14 23.27 40.01
N GLY A 90 20.29 22.80 39.53
CA GLY A 90 20.69 22.87 38.11
C GLY A 90 19.75 22.14 37.13
N PHE A 91 18.84 21.31 37.64
CA PHE A 91 17.81 20.59 36.88
C PHE A 91 16.43 21.25 36.92
N GLY A 92 16.29 22.42 37.58
CA GLY A 92 15.01 23.12 37.74
C GLY A 92 14.33 22.83 39.09
N ILE A 93 13.01 23.05 39.14
CA ILE A 93 12.18 22.81 40.33
C ILE A 93 11.69 21.36 40.29
N VAL A 94 11.88 20.64 41.40
CA VAL A 94 11.43 19.25 41.54
C VAL A 94 10.25 19.21 42.50
N TYR A 95 9.18 18.54 42.09
CA TYR A 95 7.99 18.28 42.91
C TYR A 95 7.91 16.78 43.24
N LYS A 96 7.38 16.43 44.40
CA LYS A 96 7.04 15.05 44.76
C LYS A 96 5.74 14.59 44.15
#